data_AF-A0A1E8PXX8-F1
#
_entry.id   AF-A0A1E8PXX8-F1
#
_cell.length_a   1.000
_cell.length_b   1.000
_cell.length_c   1.000
_cell.angle_alpha   90.00
_cell.angle_beta   90.00
_cell.angle_gamma   90.00
#
_symmetry.space_group_name_H-M   'P 1'
#
loop_
_entity.id
_entity.type
_entity.pdbx_description
1 polymer ?
#
loop_
_entity_poly.entity_id
_entity_poly.type
_entity_poly.pdbx_seq_one_letter_code
_entity_poly.pdbx_strand_id
1 'polypeptide(L)'
;MPTTRRRHAITETDEIAQALDAARRTWPHLADKPNELLRQLILTGEHALTDATEKRLQAIASTSGMFPEAFPPGYLDDLRQDWPE
;
A
#
# COMPACT_ATOMS: atom_id res chain seq x y z
N MET A 1 -6.74 33.36 6.22
CA MET A 1 -5.45 32.65 6.02
C MET A 1 -5.61 31.64 4.89
N PRO A 2 -5.09 31.89 3.67
CA PRO A 2 -5.00 30.85 2.66
C PRO A 2 -3.89 29.88 3.08
N THR A 3 -4.24 28.61 3.27
CA THR A 3 -3.26 27.55 3.54
C THR A 3 -2.45 27.29 2.27
N THR A 4 -1.12 27.18 2.37
CA THR A 4 -0.22 26.88 1.22
C THR A 4 -0.54 25.56 0.53
N ARG A 5 -1.23 24.64 1.20
CA ARG A 5 -1.61 23.33 0.66
C ARG A 5 -2.90 23.40 -0.16
N ARG A 6 -2.90 22.65 -1.27
CA ARG A 6 -4.08 22.46 -2.14
C ARG A 6 -5.22 21.82 -1.35
N ARG A 7 -6.44 22.34 -1.53
CA ARG A 7 -7.66 21.74 -0.99
C ARG A 7 -8.17 20.68 -1.97
N HIS A 8 -8.51 19.52 -1.43
CA HIS A 8 -9.17 18.45 -2.17
C HIS A 8 -10.61 18.38 -1.65
N ALA A 9 -11.56 18.86 -2.46
CA ALA A 9 -12.97 18.75 -2.13
C ALA A 9 -13.43 17.33 -2.43
N ILE A 10 -14.11 16.71 -1.48
CA ILE A 10 -14.68 15.37 -1.60
C ILE A 10 -16.18 15.50 -1.34
N THR A 11 -16.99 14.99 -2.26
CA THR A 11 -18.43 14.86 -2.07
C THR A 11 -18.69 13.53 -1.36
N GLU A 12 -19.48 13.56 -0.29
CA GLU A 12 -19.87 12.34 0.41
C GLU A 12 -20.80 11.50 -0.48
N THR A 13 -20.35 10.29 -0.78
CA THR A 13 -21.12 9.23 -1.43
C THR A 13 -21.51 8.18 -0.39
N ASP A 14 -22.39 7.25 -0.73
CA ASP A 14 -22.77 6.15 0.19
C ASP A 14 -21.55 5.33 0.64
N GLU A 15 -20.58 5.12 -0.24
CA GLU A 15 -19.32 4.43 0.09
C GLU A 15 -18.50 5.22 1.12
N ILE A 16 -18.41 6.54 0.96
CA ILE A 16 -17.70 7.41 1.90
C ILE A 16 -18.44 7.44 3.25
N ALA A 17 -19.77 7.48 3.24
CA ALA A 17 -20.57 7.44 4.46
C ALA A 17 -20.33 6.14 5.25
N GLN A 18 -20.32 4.99 4.56
CA GLN A 18 -19.99 3.69 5.16
C GLN A 18 -18.56 3.65 5.71
N ALA A 19 -17.59 4.20 4.98
CA ALA A 19 -16.21 4.29 5.44
C ALA A 19 -16.08 5.16 6.70
N LEU A 20 -16.82 6.28 6.76
CA LEU A 20 -16.87 7.14 7.94
C LEU A 20 -17.53 6.44 9.13
N ASP A 21 -18.60 5.67 8.92
CA ASP A 21 -19.21 4.87 9.99
C ASP A 21 -18.25 3.82 10.56
N ALA A 22 -17.49 3.15 9.69
CA ALA A 22 -16.43 2.25 10.14
C ALA A 22 -15.37 3.01 10.93
N ALA A 23 -14.93 4.17 10.44
CA ALA A 23 -13.95 5.01 11.11
C ALA A 23 -14.43 5.52 12.48
N ARG A 24 -15.71 5.88 12.63
CA ARG A 24 -16.30 6.30 13.92
C ARG A 24 -16.23 5.18 14.97
N ARG A 25 -16.48 3.93 14.56
CA ARG A 25 -16.37 2.76 15.44
C ARG A 25 -14.92 2.50 15.86
N THR A 26 -13.96 2.69 14.93
CA THR A 26 -12.53 2.48 15.19
C THR A 26 -11.91 3.61 16.02
N TRP A 27 -12.33 4.86 15.79
CA TRP A 27 -11.84 6.06 16.48
C TRP A 27 -12.99 6.86 17.11
N PRO A 28 -13.60 6.38 18.21
CA PRO A 28 -14.77 7.05 18.81
C PRO A 28 -14.51 8.49 19.25
N HIS A 29 -13.28 8.80 19.67
CA HIS A 29 -12.86 10.16 20.07
C HIS A 29 -12.88 11.18 18.91
N LEU A 30 -13.02 10.72 17.67
CA LEU A 30 -13.14 11.55 16.47
C LEU A 30 -14.53 11.45 15.84
N ALA A 31 -15.51 10.81 16.48
CA ALA A 31 -16.78 10.44 15.84
C ALA A 31 -17.53 11.64 15.24
N ASP A 32 -17.48 12.79 15.92
CA ASP A 32 -18.12 14.05 15.52
C ASP A 32 -17.23 14.94 14.64
N LYS A 33 -16.09 14.43 14.17
CA LYS A 33 -15.07 15.17 13.42
C LYS A 33 -14.82 14.50 12.06
N PRO A 34 -15.74 14.62 11.09
CA PRO A 34 -15.65 13.91 9.80
C PRO A 34 -14.37 14.22 9.03
N ASN A 35 -13.88 15.47 9.06
CA ASN A 35 -12.62 15.84 8.40
C ASN A 35 -11.40 15.18 9.06
N GLU A 36 -11.40 15.02 10.38
CA GLU A 36 -10.33 14.31 11.08
C GLU A 36 -10.39 12.81 10.81
N LEU A 37 -11.59 12.23 10.73
CA LEU A 37 -11.79 10.84 10.32
C LEU A 37 -11.29 10.59 8.90
N LEU A 38 -11.64 11.45 7.93
CA LEU A 38 -11.13 11.37 6.55
C LEU A 38 -9.60 11.46 6.52
N ARG A 39 -9.03 12.37 7.30
CA ARG A 39 -7.57 12.48 7.44
C ARG A 39 -6.96 11.19 7.99
N GLN A 40 -7.52 10.62 9.06
CA GLN A 40 -7.03 9.37 9.65
C GLN A 40 -7.18 8.17 8.71
N LEU A 41 -8.28 8.08 7.97
CA LEU A 41 -8.49 7.06 6.95
C LEU A 41 -7.41 7.14 5.86
N ILE A 42 -7.10 8.34 5.36
CA ILE A 42 -6.06 8.53 4.34
C ILE A 42 -4.69 8.08 4.86
N LEU A 43 -4.31 8.48 6.08
CA LEU A 43 -3.02 8.10 6.67
C LEU A 43 -2.94 6.59 6.95
N THR A 44 -4.03 5.99 7.43
CA THR A 44 -4.10 4.54 7.65
C THR A 44 -4.03 3.78 6.33
N GLY A 45 -4.69 4.27 5.29
CA GLY A 45 -4.65 3.69 3.95
C GLY A 45 -3.25 3.77 3.33
N GLU A 46 -2.54 4.89 3.50
CA GLU A 46 -1.14 5.04 3.06
C GLU A 46 -0.24 4.01 3.74
N HIS A 47 -0.33 3.87 5.06
CA HIS A 47 0.45 2.86 5.78
C HIS A 47 0.16 1.43 5.30
N ALA A 48 -1.11 1.09 5.07
CA ALA A 48 -1.49 -0.22 4.56
C ALA A 48 -0.93 -0.51 3.15
N LEU A 49 -0.86 0.52 2.28
CA LEU A 49 -0.28 0.40 0.94
C LEU A 49 1.25 0.23 0.99
N THR A 50 1.92 0.98 1.86
CA THR A 50 3.37 0.89 2.07
C THR A 50 3.75 -0.46 2.66
N ASP A 51 3.07 -0.92 3.71
CA ASP A 51 3.29 -2.22 4.35
C ASP A 51 3.13 -3.40 3.38
N ALA A 52 2.13 -3.35 2.49
CA ALA A 52 1.92 -4.38 1.49
C ALA A 52 3.09 -4.46 0.51
N THR A 53 3.63 -3.30 0.12
CA THR A 53 4.79 -3.19 -0.77
C THR A 53 6.06 -3.69 -0.08
N GLU A 54 6.29 -3.29 1.16
CA GLU A 54 7.45 -3.71 1.95
C GLU A 54 7.44 -5.23 2.20
N LYS A 55 6.29 -5.80 2.59
CA LYS A 55 6.15 -7.26 2.77
C LYS A 55 6.45 -8.02 1.49
N ARG A 56 6.01 -7.51 0.33
CA ARG A 56 6.33 -8.10 -0.97
C ARG A 56 7.83 -8.06 -1.24
N LEU A 57 8.48 -6.92 -1.04
CA LEU A 57 9.93 -6.78 -1.25
C LEU A 57 10.74 -7.64 -0.30
N GLN A 58 10.33 -7.73 0.97
CA GLN A 58 10.96 -8.59 1.96
C GLN A 58 10.83 -10.07 1.58
N ALA A 59 9.66 -10.51 1.12
CA ALA A 59 9.47 -11.86 0.62
C ALA A 59 10.44 -12.15 -0.55
N ILE A 60 10.50 -11.26 -1.55
CA ILE A 60 11.45 -11.37 -2.68
C ILE A 60 12.88 -11.48 -2.16
N ALA A 61 13.33 -10.55 -1.30
CA ALA A 61 14.69 -10.54 -0.77
C ALA A 61 15.01 -11.82 0.03
N SER A 62 14.08 -12.32 0.84
CA SER A 62 14.26 -13.54 1.63
C SER A 62 14.37 -14.81 0.79
N THR A 63 13.68 -14.84 -0.35
CA THR A 63 13.69 -16.00 -1.27
C THR A 63 14.77 -15.91 -2.35
N SER A 64 15.33 -14.71 -2.59
CA SER A 64 16.33 -14.49 -3.62
C SER A 64 17.62 -15.23 -3.30
N GLY A 65 18.11 -16.03 -4.25
CA GLY A 65 19.34 -16.81 -4.07
C GLY A 65 19.23 -17.97 -3.06
N MET A 66 18.03 -18.31 -2.58
CA MET A 66 17.81 -19.41 -1.62
C MET A 66 18.05 -20.80 -2.21
N PHE A 67 18.04 -20.94 -3.54
CA PHE A 67 18.22 -22.21 -4.25
C PHE A 67 19.43 -22.19 -5.19
N PRO A 68 20.66 -21.98 -4.67
CA PRO A 68 21.86 -21.89 -5.51
C PRO A 68 22.20 -23.22 -6.21
N GLU A 69 21.74 -24.35 -5.66
CA GLU A 69 21.91 -25.68 -6.26
C GLU A 69 20.99 -25.90 -7.48
N ALA A 70 19.79 -25.30 -7.48
CA ALA A 70 18.85 -25.39 -8.58
C ALA A 70 19.05 -24.27 -9.61
N PHE A 71 19.52 -23.10 -9.17
CA PHE A 71 19.75 -21.91 -10.00
C PHE A 71 21.15 -21.34 -9.73
N PRO A 72 22.20 -21.97 -10.29
CA PRO A 72 23.57 -21.53 -10.08
C PRO A 72 23.87 -20.19 -10.77
N PRO A 73 24.97 -19.51 -10.40
CA PRO A 73 25.44 -18.34 -11.13
C PRO A 73 25.62 -18.64 -12.62
N GLY A 74 25.12 -17.75 -13.50
CA GLY A 74 25.17 -17.94 -14.96
C GLY A 74 24.02 -18.76 -15.56
N TYR A 75 23.20 -19.43 -14.74
CA TYR A 75 22.07 -20.27 -15.19
C TYR A 75 21.13 -19.56 -16.17
N LEU A 76 20.83 -18.28 -15.94
CA LEU A 76 19.95 -17.51 -16.83
C LEU A 76 20.59 -17.16 -18.17
N ASP A 77 21.91 -17.03 -18.22
CA ASP A 77 22.61 -16.73 -19.47
C ASP A 77 22.68 -18.00 -20.33
N ASP A 78 22.95 -19.15 -19.71
CA ASP A 78 22.91 -20.46 -20.37
C ASP A 78 21.50 -20.75 -20.92
N LEU A 79 20.46 -20.56 -20.10
CA LEU A 79 19.06 -20.81 -20.50
C LEU A 79 18.59 -19.90 -21.65
N ARG A 80 19.14 -18.68 -21.76
CA ARG A 80 18.81 -17.76 -22.86
C ARG A 80 19.50 -18.14 -24.17
N GLN A 81 20.63 -18.84 -24.13
CA GLN A 81 21.29 -19.32 -25.35
C GLN A 81 20.50 -20.43 -26.06
N ASP A 82 19.70 -21.18 -25.31
CA ASP A 82 18.87 -22.27 -25.83
C ASP A 82 17.58 -21.80 -26.53
N TRP A 83 17.24 -20.51 -26.44
CA TRP A 83 16.11 -19.94 -27.17
C TRP A 83 16.58 -19.18 -28.41
N PRO A 84 16.25 -19.63 -29.64
CA PRO A 84 16.42 -18.80 -30.82
C PRO A 84 15.46 -17.59 -30.76
N GLU A 85 15.91 -16.44 -31.28
CA GLU A 85 15.17 -15.17 -31.32
C GLU A 85 13.71 -15.29 -31.80
#